data_AF-A0A517WTT4-F1
#
_entry.id   AF-A0A517WTT4-F1
#
_cell.length_a   1.000
_cell.length_b   1.000
_cell.length_c   1.000
_cell.angle_alpha   90.00
_cell.angle_beta   90.00
_cell.angle_gamma   90.00
#
_symmetry.space_group_name_H-M   'P 1'
#
loop_
_entity.id
_entity.type
_entity.pdbx_description
1 polymer ?
#
loop_
_entity_poly.entity_id
_entity_poly.type
_entity_poly.pdbx_seq_one_letter_code
_entity_poly.pdbx_strand_id
1 'polypeptide(L)'
;MSTVALMKSLETILEQIEVVSPFEYRFGRHHLKVTPELANQMAGMMGNPQVQEQQSENYIDLHMQMFLYAHTYCRPFTGEIIDFPTMEKIASDLLHNFSQQNSSKERWDIDWKIIAVESNGSIQVERDGVIQRVQAGQYVSDGDQVSPAREGNLVKVYHPRESLAYQPGYYYVFGEAVQNASDDDSLVRFYFNVNPETAVELVKILSEQLNRFQVPFHLKLPIHKEAYCRVDAGVMYLARRYYDFVVKLLTRNWSNLEPLLEAPVPLFSYNIAPGIGFAEDPGSANDSFGLNRCRLMAKGVWQAFRENVNHVQGRTKSVLIEFEKAGVRMDRPYLNPGTRRTYLPLFAEISN
;
A
#
# COMPACT_ATOMS: atom_id res chain seq x y z
N MET A 1 -3.26 5.59 15.51
CA MET A 1 -3.47 4.93 16.81
C MET A 1 -2.44 5.46 17.79
N SER A 2 -2.75 5.63 19.08
CA SER A 2 -1.73 5.99 20.08
C SER A 2 -0.78 4.81 20.32
N THR A 3 0.46 5.06 20.76
CA THR A 3 1.43 3.99 21.06
C THR A 3 0.89 3.00 22.08
N VAL A 4 0.18 3.49 23.11
CA VAL A 4 -0.44 2.64 24.14
C VAL A 4 -1.51 1.73 23.54
N ALA A 5 -2.39 2.27 22.70
CA ALA A 5 -3.43 1.48 22.04
C ALA A 5 -2.83 0.44 21.10
N LEU A 6 -1.78 0.79 20.36
CA LEU A 6 -1.07 -0.14 19.49
C LEU A 6 -0.42 -1.28 20.28
N MET A 7 0.26 -0.97 21.39
CA MET A 7 0.86 -1.99 22.24
C MET A 7 -0.18 -2.93 22.83
N LYS A 8 -1.33 -2.39 23.26
CA LYS A 8 -2.45 -3.22 23.74
C LYS A 8 -2.97 -4.14 22.62
N SER A 9 -3.20 -3.63 21.42
CA SER A 9 -3.62 -4.45 20.28
C SER A 9 -2.58 -5.51 19.94
N LEU A 10 -1.30 -5.16 19.98
CA LEU A 10 -0.20 -6.11 19.74
C LEU A 10 -0.21 -7.24 20.77
N GLU A 11 -0.31 -6.93 22.07
CA GLU A 11 -0.39 -7.93 23.13
C GLU A 11 -1.61 -8.84 22.96
N THR A 12 -2.79 -8.26 22.70
CA THR A 12 -4.01 -9.04 22.43
C THR A 12 -3.85 -10.00 21.24
N ILE A 13 -3.20 -9.57 20.16
CA ILE A 13 -2.92 -10.44 19.01
C ILE A 13 -1.92 -11.53 19.40
N LEU A 14 -0.82 -11.15 20.07
CA LEU A 14 0.24 -12.07 20.44
C LEU A 14 -0.27 -13.12 21.42
N GLU A 15 -1.15 -12.80 22.37
CA GLU A 15 -1.78 -13.77 23.26
C GLU A 15 -2.44 -14.94 22.51
N GLN A 16 -2.95 -14.69 21.31
CA GLN A 16 -3.62 -15.71 20.49
C GLN A 16 -2.67 -16.62 19.74
N ILE A 17 -1.37 -16.33 19.70
CA ILE A 17 -0.41 -17.10 18.91
C ILE A 17 0.31 -18.12 19.79
N GLU A 18 0.47 -19.35 19.33
CA GLU A 18 1.32 -20.35 19.99
C GLU A 18 2.09 -21.13 18.93
N VAL A 19 3.41 -20.98 18.86
CA VAL A 19 4.22 -21.80 17.95
C VAL A 19 4.46 -23.15 18.63
N VAL A 20 3.98 -24.22 17.99
CA VAL A 20 4.03 -25.60 18.53
C VAL A 20 5.30 -26.31 18.05
N SER A 21 5.68 -26.09 16.80
CA SER A 21 6.88 -26.65 16.17
C SER A 21 7.33 -25.77 15.01
N PRO A 22 8.47 -26.06 14.36
CA PRO A 22 8.88 -25.40 13.11
C PRO A 22 7.92 -25.52 11.92
N PHE A 23 6.88 -26.36 12.03
CA PHE A 23 5.88 -26.54 10.97
C PHE A 23 4.44 -26.35 11.46
N GLU A 24 4.21 -26.02 12.72
CA GLU A 24 2.88 -25.89 13.28
C GLU A 24 2.78 -24.73 14.27
N TYR A 25 1.71 -23.94 14.16
CA TYR A 25 1.36 -22.93 15.15
C TYR A 25 -0.15 -22.83 15.30
N ARG A 26 -0.59 -22.26 16.42
CA ARG A 26 -1.97 -21.89 16.68
C ARG A 26 -2.15 -20.39 16.58
N PHE A 27 -3.31 -20.00 16.11
CA PHE A 27 -3.80 -18.63 16.17
C PHE A 27 -5.26 -18.68 16.65
N GLY A 28 -5.51 -18.24 17.88
CA GLY A 28 -6.79 -18.43 18.56
C GLY A 28 -7.16 -19.92 18.60
N ARG A 29 -8.35 -20.26 18.10
CA ARG A 29 -8.83 -21.66 18.03
C ARG A 29 -8.27 -22.46 16.85
N HIS A 30 -7.53 -21.84 15.93
CA HIS A 30 -7.10 -22.46 14.69
C HIS A 30 -5.72 -23.08 14.85
N HIS A 31 -5.58 -24.37 14.53
CA HIS A 31 -4.29 -25.07 14.46
C HIS A 31 -3.86 -25.14 13.00
N LEU A 32 -2.74 -24.48 12.69
CA LEU A 32 -2.24 -24.30 11.34
C LEU A 32 -0.99 -25.15 11.15
N LYS A 33 -1.02 -26.03 10.15
CA LYS A 33 0.14 -26.80 9.69
C LYS A 33 0.70 -26.16 8.44
N VAL A 34 1.97 -25.81 8.46
CA VAL A 34 2.63 -25.06 7.41
C VAL A 34 3.57 -25.99 6.66
N THR A 35 3.12 -26.48 5.50
CA THR A 35 4.00 -27.19 4.56
C THR A 35 4.71 -26.18 3.65
N PRO A 36 5.86 -26.55 3.05
CA PRO A 36 6.52 -25.74 2.03
C PRO A 36 5.59 -25.32 0.89
N GLU A 37 4.76 -26.25 0.42
CA GLU A 37 3.80 -26.01 -0.67
C GLU A 37 2.76 -24.96 -0.28
N LEU A 38 2.20 -25.05 0.93
CA LEU A 38 1.22 -24.09 1.42
C LEU A 38 1.82 -22.69 1.58
N ALA A 39 3.02 -22.60 2.15
CA ALA A 39 3.72 -21.33 2.30
C ALA A 39 4.03 -20.67 0.93
N ASN A 40 4.48 -21.47 -0.04
CA ASN A 40 4.77 -21.02 -1.40
C ASN A 40 3.50 -20.63 -2.17
N GLN A 41 2.41 -21.40 -2.03
CA GLN A 41 1.12 -21.11 -2.66
C GLN A 41 0.57 -19.77 -2.17
N MET A 42 0.62 -19.54 -0.86
CA MET A 42 0.20 -18.27 -0.26
C MET A 42 1.04 -17.10 -0.79
N ALA A 43 2.37 -17.22 -0.85
CA ALA A 43 3.23 -16.18 -1.40
C ALA A 43 2.91 -15.81 -2.87
N GLY A 44 2.56 -16.81 -3.69
CA GLY A 44 2.18 -16.60 -5.09
C GLY A 44 0.86 -15.84 -5.26
N MET A 45 -0.13 -16.04 -4.38
CA MET A 45 -1.47 -15.41 -4.49
C MET A 45 -1.48 -13.89 -4.32
N MET A 46 -0.46 -13.31 -3.68
CA MET A 46 -0.41 -11.87 -3.38
C MET A 46 0.59 -11.10 -4.23
N GLY A 47 1.07 -11.71 -5.33
CA GLY A 47 1.90 -11.03 -6.32
C GLY A 47 3.37 -10.89 -5.93
N ASN A 48 3.93 -11.86 -5.20
CA ASN A 48 5.37 -12.00 -5.02
C ASN A 48 5.92 -13.12 -5.95
N PRO A 49 6.05 -12.89 -7.26
CA PRO A 49 6.46 -13.91 -8.24
C PRO A 49 7.94 -14.30 -8.10
N GLN A 50 8.70 -13.66 -7.20
CA GLN A 50 10.08 -14.00 -6.89
C GLN A 50 10.28 -14.21 -5.39
N VAL A 51 9.56 -15.18 -4.81
CA VAL A 51 10.22 -16.05 -3.81
C VAL A 51 11.04 -17.08 -4.61
N GLN A 52 12.00 -16.60 -5.40
CA GLN A 52 13.00 -17.44 -6.04
C GLN A 52 13.92 -17.92 -4.94
N GLU A 53 13.80 -19.19 -4.56
CA GLU A 53 14.86 -20.08 -4.02
C GLU A 53 15.86 -19.51 -3.00
N GLN A 54 15.58 -18.40 -2.31
CA GLN A 54 16.18 -18.16 -1.02
C GLN A 54 15.36 -18.99 -0.05
N GLN A 55 15.86 -20.20 0.20
CA GLN A 55 15.47 -21.10 1.27
C GLN A 55 15.14 -20.28 2.52
N SER A 56 13.87 -19.89 2.71
CA SER A 56 13.40 -19.58 4.03
C SER A 56 13.44 -20.93 4.74
N GLU A 57 14.48 -21.17 5.53
CA GLU A 57 14.54 -22.31 6.47
C GLU A 57 13.32 -22.33 7.41
N ASN A 58 12.48 -21.30 7.38
CA ASN A 58 11.29 -21.15 8.18
C ASN A 58 10.03 -20.75 7.38
N TYR A 59 9.29 -21.75 6.91
CA TYR A 59 8.01 -21.58 6.24
C TYR A 59 6.92 -20.95 7.14
N ILE A 60 7.05 -21.10 8.47
CA ILE A 60 6.13 -20.45 9.42
C ILE A 60 6.22 -18.94 9.33
N ASP A 61 7.42 -18.35 9.17
CA ASP A 61 7.54 -16.89 9.09
C ASP A 61 6.73 -16.34 7.91
N LEU A 62 6.84 -16.98 6.75
CA LEU A 62 6.14 -16.58 5.53
C LEU A 62 4.62 -16.75 5.67
N HIS A 63 4.18 -17.92 6.14
CA HIS A 63 2.75 -18.15 6.35
C HIS A 63 2.19 -17.24 7.44
N MET A 64 2.88 -17.05 8.56
CA MET A 64 2.44 -16.20 9.67
C MET A 64 2.41 -14.74 9.28
N GLN A 65 3.39 -14.25 8.51
CA GLN A 65 3.36 -12.90 7.92
C GLN A 65 2.05 -12.66 7.17
N MET A 66 1.65 -13.61 6.32
CA MET A 66 0.44 -13.51 5.52
C MET A 66 -0.83 -13.60 6.38
N PHE A 67 -0.83 -14.49 7.37
CA PHE A 67 -1.95 -14.65 8.30
C PHE A 67 -2.17 -13.39 9.16
N LEU A 68 -1.08 -12.80 9.67
CA LEU A 68 -1.12 -11.52 10.39
C LEU A 68 -1.62 -10.40 9.47
N TYR A 69 -1.12 -10.32 8.24
CA TYR A 69 -1.60 -9.32 7.28
C TYR A 69 -3.11 -9.43 7.07
N ALA A 70 -3.58 -10.65 6.81
CA ALA A 70 -4.97 -11.00 6.56
C ALA A 70 -5.91 -10.63 7.73
N HIS A 71 -5.54 -11.02 8.95
CA HIS A 71 -6.48 -11.03 10.08
C HIS A 71 -6.23 -9.94 11.13
N THR A 72 -5.11 -9.22 11.05
CA THR A 72 -4.77 -8.18 12.05
C THR A 72 -4.40 -6.84 11.44
N TYR A 73 -3.79 -6.82 10.26
CA TYR A 73 -3.49 -5.57 9.55
C TYR A 73 -4.68 -5.06 8.74
N CYS A 74 -5.26 -5.92 7.90
CA CYS A 74 -6.36 -5.57 7.00
C CYS A 74 -7.72 -5.40 7.71
N ARG A 75 -7.81 -5.70 9.00
CA ARG A 75 -9.05 -5.57 9.79
C ARG A 75 -8.73 -5.44 11.28
N PRO A 76 -9.59 -4.79 12.09
CA PRO A 76 -9.42 -4.76 13.53
C PRO A 76 -9.50 -6.18 14.08
N PHE A 77 -8.54 -6.54 14.93
CA PHE A 77 -8.54 -7.86 15.55
C PHE A 77 -9.57 -7.91 16.69
N THR A 78 -10.58 -8.77 16.55
CA THR A 78 -11.66 -8.95 17.55
C THR A 78 -11.52 -10.23 18.37
N GLY A 79 -10.44 -11.00 18.18
CA GLY A 79 -10.30 -12.35 18.74
C GLY A 79 -10.83 -13.44 17.81
N GLU A 80 -11.64 -13.09 16.82
CA GLU A 80 -12.15 -14.02 15.81
C GLU A 80 -11.31 -13.98 14.54
N ILE A 81 -11.01 -15.16 14.00
CA ILE A 81 -10.47 -15.30 12.64
C ILE A 81 -11.67 -15.43 11.70
N ILE A 82 -11.80 -14.44 10.84
CA ILE A 82 -12.78 -14.43 9.75
C ILE A 82 -12.00 -14.68 8.47
N ASP A 83 -12.31 -15.78 7.79
CA ASP A 83 -11.73 -16.08 6.48
C ASP A 83 -12.01 -14.95 5.49
N PHE A 84 -11.07 -14.73 4.57
CA PHE A 84 -11.38 -13.83 3.47
C PHE A 84 -12.51 -14.42 2.65
N PRO A 85 -13.49 -13.60 2.25
CA PRO A 85 -14.48 -14.05 1.29
C PRO A 85 -13.78 -14.52 0.00
N THR A 86 -14.30 -15.60 -0.58
CA THR A 86 -13.87 -16.05 -1.90
C THR A 86 -14.12 -14.92 -2.88
N MET A 87 -13.08 -14.50 -3.61
CA MET A 87 -13.22 -13.50 -4.66
C MET A 87 -14.07 -14.09 -5.77
N GLU A 88 -15.22 -13.48 -6.04
CA GLU A 88 -16.10 -13.92 -7.11
C GLU A 88 -15.65 -13.32 -8.45
N LYS A 89 -16.61 -12.97 -9.32
CA LYS A 89 -16.32 -12.33 -10.60
C LYS A 89 -15.88 -10.90 -10.38
N ILE A 90 -15.14 -10.38 -11.36
CA ILE A 90 -14.86 -8.95 -11.46
C ILE A 90 -16.20 -8.19 -11.47
N ALA A 91 -16.31 -7.18 -10.63
CA ALA A 91 -17.52 -6.38 -10.49
C ALA A 91 -17.62 -5.34 -11.61
N SER A 92 -18.05 -5.74 -12.81
CA SER A 92 -18.10 -4.88 -13.99
C SER A 92 -18.83 -3.55 -13.78
N ASP A 93 -19.98 -3.56 -13.08
CA ASP A 93 -20.75 -2.35 -12.79
C ASP A 93 -19.96 -1.39 -11.88
N LEU A 94 -19.21 -1.94 -10.92
CA LEU A 94 -18.35 -1.15 -10.04
C LEU A 94 -17.22 -0.49 -10.82
N LEU A 95 -16.56 -1.24 -11.72
CA LEU A 95 -15.51 -0.70 -12.59
C LEU A 95 -16.04 0.38 -13.53
N HIS A 96 -17.24 0.18 -14.10
CA HIS A 96 -17.90 1.19 -14.91
C HIS A 96 -18.15 2.46 -14.09
N ASN A 97 -18.64 2.33 -12.85
CA ASN A 97 -18.88 3.47 -11.97
C ASN A 97 -17.59 4.20 -11.56
N PHE A 98 -16.50 3.49 -11.28
CA PHE A 98 -15.19 4.12 -11.05
C PHE A 98 -14.74 4.92 -12.27
N SER A 99 -14.85 4.34 -13.45
CA SER A 99 -14.52 5.03 -14.70
C SER A 99 -15.41 6.26 -14.89
N GLN A 100 -16.72 6.17 -14.70
CA GLN A 100 -17.63 7.32 -14.85
C GLN A 100 -17.35 8.46 -13.86
N GLN A 101 -16.93 8.15 -12.63
CA GLN A 101 -16.65 9.15 -11.59
C GLN A 101 -15.20 9.66 -11.59
N ASN A 102 -14.29 8.98 -12.29
CA ASN A 102 -12.91 9.44 -12.42
C ASN A 102 -12.88 10.75 -13.23
N SER A 103 -12.41 11.82 -12.59
CA SER A 103 -12.35 13.16 -13.18
C SER A 103 -11.02 13.46 -13.86
N SER A 104 -10.04 12.54 -13.81
CA SER A 104 -8.77 12.65 -14.55
C SER A 104 -8.97 12.46 -16.05
N LYS A 105 -8.21 13.16 -16.88
CA LYS A 105 -8.24 13.01 -18.34
C LYS A 105 -7.05 12.21 -18.86
N GLU A 106 -7.32 11.32 -19.80
CA GLU A 106 -6.25 10.74 -20.62
C GLU A 106 -5.76 11.79 -21.61
N ARG A 107 -4.46 11.78 -21.91
CA ARG A 107 -3.86 12.75 -22.81
C ARG A 107 -2.55 12.27 -23.40
N TRP A 108 -2.14 12.98 -24.44
CA TRP A 108 -0.78 12.93 -24.98
C TRP A 108 -0.06 14.23 -24.61
N ASP A 109 1.03 14.11 -23.87
CA ASP A 109 1.93 15.22 -23.60
C ASP A 109 3.03 15.20 -24.67
N ILE A 110 3.25 16.34 -25.33
CA ILE A 110 4.27 16.51 -26.38
C ILE A 110 5.57 17.09 -25.81
N ASP A 111 6.58 17.20 -26.67
CA ASP A 111 7.88 17.85 -26.39
C ASP A 111 8.72 17.18 -25.28
N TRP A 112 8.54 15.88 -25.07
CA TRP A 112 9.39 15.11 -24.15
C TRP A 112 10.68 14.70 -24.84
N LYS A 113 11.83 15.08 -24.28
CA LYS A 113 13.13 14.71 -24.83
C LYS A 113 13.62 13.41 -24.23
N ILE A 114 13.97 12.43 -25.06
CA ILE A 114 14.62 11.20 -24.60
C ILE A 114 16.02 11.53 -24.07
N ILE A 115 16.29 11.17 -22.82
CA ILE A 115 17.60 11.30 -22.17
C ILE A 115 18.29 9.96 -21.95
N ALA A 116 17.56 8.84 -21.97
CA ALA A 116 18.12 7.49 -21.97
C ALA A 116 17.16 6.49 -22.63
N VAL A 117 17.71 5.44 -23.25
CA VAL A 117 16.95 4.31 -23.78
C VAL A 117 17.41 3.02 -23.11
N GLU A 118 16.49 2.27 -22.53
CA GLU A 118 16.74 1.05 -21.76
C GLU A 118 16.66 -0.19 -22.67
N SER A 119 17.32 -1.28 -22.28
CA SER A 119 17.37 -2.52 -23.08
C SER A 119 16.02 -3.19 -23.30
N ASN A 120 15.04 -2.95 -22.43
CA ASN A 120 13.66 -3.43 -22.55
C ASN A 120 12.76 -2.51 -23.40
N GLY A 121 13.32 -1.48 -24.04
CA GLY A 121 12.58 -0.50 -24.82
C GLY A 121 11.86 0.58 -24.01
N SER A 122 11.98 0.59 -22.67
CA SER A 122 11.57 1.76 -21.88
C SER A 122 12.54 2.93 -22.12
N ILE A 123 12.06 4.14 -21.92
CA ILE A 123 12.85 5.37 -22.10
C ILE A 123 12.80 6.20 -20.83
N GLN A 124 13.85 6.97 -20.58
CA GLN A 124 13.78 8.11 -19.68
C GLN A 124 13.63 9.37 -20.52
N VAL A 125 12.67 10.20 -20.15
CA VAL A 125 12.37 11.45 -20.83
C VAL A 125 12.42 12.63 -19.89
N GLU A 126 12.72 13.81 -20.41
CA GLU A 126 12.79 15.06 -19.69
C GLU A 126 11.91 16.13 -20.36
N ARG A 127 11.19 16.90 -19.56
CA ARG A 127 10.55 18.16 -19.95
C ARG A 127 10.53 19.12 -18.77
N ASP A 128 11.00 20.36 -18.95
CA ASP A 128 11.03 21.40 -17.91
C ASP A 128 11.65 20.95 -16.57
N GLY A 129 12.70 20.13 -16.62
CA GLY A 129 13.37 19.56 -15.44
C GLY A 129 12.60 18.42 -14.75
N VAL A 130 11.43 18.02 -15.28
CA VAL A 130 10.73 16.80 -14.86
C VAL A 130 11.29 15.63 -15.64
N ILE A 131 11.79 14.61 -14.91
CA ILE A 131 12.25 13.36 -15.50
C ILE A 131 11.19 12.28 -15.26
N GLN A 132 10.90 11.48 -16.29
CA GLN A 132 10.01 10.34 -16.18
C GLN A 132 10.59 9.09 -16.83
N ARG A 133 10.25 7.93 -16.26
CA ARG A 133 10.43 6.64 -16.91
C ARG A 133 9.14 6.25 -17.62
N VAL A 134 9.21 5.99 -18.92
CA VAL A 134 8.07 5.67 -19.77
C VAL A 134 8.29 4.31 -20.42
N GLN A 135 7.27 3.44 -20.36
CA GLN A 135 7.38 2.07 -20.91
C GLN A 135 7.23 2.06 -22.43
N ALA A 136 7.77 1.02 -23.07
CA ALA A 136 7.52 0.76 -24.48
C ALA A 136 6.00 0.69 -24.76
N GLY A 137 5.55 1.38 -25.81
CA GLY A 137 4.13 1.48 -26.17
C GLY A 137 3.36 2.62 -25.47
N GLN A 138 3.95 3.29 -24.47
CA GLN A 138 3.38 4.50 -23.86
C GLN A 138 3.89 5.80 -24.51
N TYR A 139 4.71 5.72 -25.56
CA TYR A 139 5.21 6.89 -26.26
C TYR A 139 5.25 6.66 -27.77
N VAL A 140 5.21 7.76 -28.53
CA VAL A 140 5.38 7.78 -29.99
C VAL A 140 6.33 8.90 -30.39
N SER A 141 6.94 8.84 -31.58
CA SER A 141 7.78 9.92 -32.09
C SER A 141 7.01 11.23 -32.21
N ASP A 142 7.59 12.34 -31.77
CA ASP A 142 7.02 13.67 -31.92
C ASP A 142 7.43 14.30 -33.25
N GLY A 143 6.80 13.84 -34.33
CA GLY A 143 7.06 14.30 -35.69
C GLY A 143 6.40 13.41 -36.76
N ASP A 144 6.44 13.86 -38.01
CA ASP A 144 5.78 13.19 -39.14
C ASP A 144 6.49 11.89 -39.59
N GLN A 145 7.74 11.68 -39.17
CA GLN A 145 8.51 10.50 -39.52
C GLN A 145 8.69 9.57 -38.32
N VAL A 146 8.28 8.31 -38.50
CA VAL A 146 8.54 7.25 -37.53
C VAL A 146 10.04 6.97 -37.49
N SER A 147 10.66 7.28 -36.36
CA SER A 147 12.07 6.99 -36.10
C SER A 147 12.21 6.13 -34.85
N PRO A 148 13.23 5.25 -34.77
CA PRO A 148 13.55 4.54 -33.54
C PRO A 148 13.80 5.53 -32.39
N ALA A 149 13.40 5.15 -31.17
CA ALA A 149 13.70 5.88 -29.97
C ALA A 149 15.23 6.00 -29.79
N ARG A 150 15.73 7.23 -29.70
CA ARG A 150 17.15 7.55 -29.48
C ARG A 150 17.27 8.75 -28.57
N GLU A 151 18.35 8.81 -27.80
CA GLU A 151 18.66 9.98 -26.99
C GLU A 151 18.69 11.25 -27.85
N GLY A 152 18.09 12.32 -27.32
CA GLY A 152 17.92 13.60 -28.01
C GLY A 152 16.63 13.72 -28.83
N ASN A 153 15.97 12.62 -29.22
CA ASN A 153 14.70 12.69 -29.95
C ASN A 153 13.57 13.22 -29.05
N LEU A 154 12.61 13.89 -29.69
CA LEU A 154 11.34 14.27 -29.06
C LEU A 154 10.30 13.16 -29.24
N VAL A 155 9.51 12.93 -28.20
CA VAL A 155 8.41 11.97 -28.18
C VAL A 155 7.17 12.59 -27.56
N LYS A 156 6.00 12.05 -27.95
CA LYS A 156 4.75 12.25 -27.24
C LYS A 156 4.59 11.11 -26.24
N VAL A 157 4.21 11.43 -25.01
CA VAL A 157 3.99 10.46 -23.92
C VAL A 157 2.49 10.37 -23.64
N TYR A 158 1.97 9.15 -23.62
CA TYR A 158 0.59 8.87 -23.26
C TYR A 158 0.43 8.76 -21.75
N HIS A 159 -0.44 9.60 -21.20
CA HIS A 159 -0.84 9.54 -19.80
C HIS A 159 -2.27 9.00 -19.72
N PRO A 160 -2.47 7.72 -19.36
CA PRO A 160 -3.80 7.19 -19.13
C PRO A 160 -4.39 7.81 -17.86
N ARG A 161 -5.71 7.95 -17.81
CA ARG A 161 -6.44 8.34 -16.58
C ARG A 161 -6.67 7.17 -15.61
N GLU A 162 -6.57 5.94 -16.10
CA GLU A 162 -6.87 4.73 -15.34
C GLU A 162 -6.23 3.48 -15.94
N SER A 163 -6.16 2.39 -15.18
CA SER A 163 -5.68 1.09 -15.67
C SER A 163 -6.16 -0.10 -14.84
N LEU A 164 -6.51 -1.18 -15.53
CA LEU A 164 -6.72 -2.53 -14.94
C LEU A 164 -5.50 -3.44 -15.08
N ALA A 165 -4.51 -3.04 -15.89
CA ALA A 165 -3.33 -3.83 -16.20
C ALA A 165 -2.10 -3.44 -15.35
N TYR A 166 -2.16 -2.32 -14.62
CA TYR A 166 -1.03 -1.82 -13.84
C TYR A 166 -0.66 -2.76 -12.69
N GLN A 167 -1.66 -3.33 -12.01
CA GLN A 167 -1.46 -4.41 -11.04
C GLN A 167 -2.67 -5.37 -11.07
N PRO A 168 -2.44 -6.68 -11.21
CA PRO A 168 -3.53 -7.67 -11.18
C PRO A 168 -4.39 -7.54 -9.92
N GLY A 169 -5.72 -7.62 -10.10
CA GLY A 169 -6.69 -7.54 -9.01
C GLY A 169 -7.10 -6.12 -8.60
N TYR A 170 -6.53 -5.08 -9.23
CA TYR A 170 -6.79 -3.68 -8.86
C TYR A 170 -7.10 -2.79 -10.06
N TYR A 171 -7.97 -1.83 -9.81
CA TYR A 171 -8.26 -0.69 -10.68
C TYR A 171 -7.47 0.51 -10.19
N TYR A 172 -6.75 1.15 -11.10
CA TYR A 172 -5.96 2.35 -10.84
C TYR A 172 -6.63 3.57 -11.44
N VAL A 173 -6.65 4.66 -10.68
CA VAL A 173 -6.91 6.02 -11.15
C VAL A 173 -5.60 6.79 -11.08
N PHE A 174 -5.25 7.48 -12.15
CA PHE A 174 -4.03 8.28 -12.25
C PHE A 174 -4.37 9.76 -12.27
N GLY A 175 -3.64 10.56 -11.50
CA GLY A 175 -3.75 12.01 -11.54
C GLY A 175 -3.24 12.60 -12.85
N GLU A 176 -3.71 13.79 -13.19
CA GLU A 176 -3.29 14.48 -14.40
C GLU A 176 -1.86 15.02 -14.28
N ALA A 177 -1.47 15.49 -13.09
CA ALA A 177 -0.13 16.03 -12.90
C ALA A 177 0.95 14.95 -12.99
N VAL A 178 2.04 15.29 -13.66
CA VAL A 178 3.14 14.39 -13.96
C VAL A 178 4.05 14.25 -12.75
N GLN A 179 4.29 13.00 -12.32
CA GLN A 179 5.21 12.70 -11.22
C GLN A 179 6.66 12.71 -11.73
N ASN A 180 7.57 13.34 -10.98
CA ASN A 180 9.00 13.31 -11.28
C ASN A 180 9.59 11.99 -10.77
N ALA A 181 10.55 11.38 -11.46
CA ALA A 181 11.22 10.16 -11.02
C ALA A 181 11.79 10.27 -9.59
N SER A 182 12.27 11.45 -9.19
CA SER A 182 12.75 11.71 -7.82
C SER A 182 11.65 11.64 -6.74
N ASP A 183 10.38 11.72 -7.10
CA ASP A 183 9.26 11.55 -6.17
C ASP A 183 9.06 10.09 -5.77
N ASP A 184 9.45 9.15 -6.63
CA ASP A 184 9.28 7.71 -6.40
C ASP A 184 10.14 7.23 -5.23
N ASP A 185 11.26 7.92 -4.96
CA ASP A 185 12.16 7.65 -3.83
C ASP A 185 11.53 8.01 -2.47
N SER A 186 10.42 8.75 -2.45
CA SER A 186 9.77 9.18 -1.20
C SER A 186 8.25 9.18 -1.30
N LEU A 187 7.68 8.05 -1.68
CA LEU A 187 6.24 7.86 -1.68
C LEU A 187 5.66 7.74 -0.27
N VAL A 188 4.44 8.26 -0.11
CA VAL A 188 3.60 8.02 1.05
C VAL A 188 2.24 7.49 0.61
N ARG A 189 1.55 6.83 1.54
CA ARG A 189 0.30 6.12 1.31
C ARG A 189 -0.77 6.62 2.26
N PHE A 190 -1.94 6.92 1.71
CA PHE A 190 -3.17 7.12 2.46
C PHE A 190 -4.06 5.89 2.26
N TYR A 191 -4.58 5.35 3.35
CA TYR A 191 -5.50 4.23 3.36
C TYR A 191 -6.90 4.75 3.64
N PHE A 192 -7.87 4.39 2.81
CA PHE A 192 -9.28 4.75 2.98
C PHE A 192 -10.08 3.47 3.24
N ASN A 193 -10.73 3.44 4.39
CA ASN A 193 -11.66 2.36 4.74
C ASN A 193 -13.04 2.69 4.16
N VAL A 194 -13.31 2.19 2.96
CA VAL A 194 -14.53 2.42 2.18
C VAL A 194 -15.15 1.09 1.80
N ASN A 195 -16.46 1.09 1.58
CA ASN A 195 -17.17 -0.02 0.94
C ASN A 195 -17.25 0.21 -0.59
N PRO A 196 -17.72 -0.78 -1.38
CA PRO A 196 -17.76 -0.65 -2.84
C PRO A 196 -18.53 0.57 -3.34
N GLU A 197 -19.67 0.89 -2.72
CA GLU A 197 -20.54 1.98 -3.12
C GLU A 197 -19.91 3.36 -2.82
N THR A 198 -19.36 3.53 -1.62
CA THR A 198 -18.71 4.78 -1.18
C THR A 198 -17.35 5.02 -1.85
N ALA A 199 -16.66 3.95 -2.27
CA ALA A 199 -15.43 4.06 -3.04
C ALA A 199 -15.62 4.80 -4.38
N VAL A 200 -16.81 4.70 -4.98
CA VAL A 200 -17.15 5.40 -6.23
C VAL A 200 -17.14 6.92 -6.03
N GLU A 201 -17.75 7.40 -4.95
CA GLU A 201 -17.74 8.83 -4.61
C GLU A 201 -16.35 9.30 -4.15
N LEU A 202 -15.58 8.43 -3.48
CA LEU A 202 -14.18 8.71 -3.14
C LEU A 202 -13.34 8.99 -4.39
N VAL A 203 -13.49 8.18 -5.46
CA VAL A 203 -12.80 8.40 -6.75
C VAL A 203 -13.10 9.79 -7.28
N LYS A 204 -14.37 10.19 -7.27
CA LYS A 204 -14.80 11.51 -7.74
C LYS A 204 -14.11 12.62 -6.95
N ILE A 205 -14.29 12.63 -5.64
CA ILE A 205 -13.78 13.69 -4.76
C ILE A 205 -12.27 13.80 -4.86
N LEU A 206 -11.54 12.68 -4.76
CA LEU A 206 -10.08 12.71 -4.79
C LEU A 206 -9.55 13.14 -6.16
N SER A 207 -10.08 12.58 -7.26
CA SER A 207 -9.61 12.94 -8.60
C SER A 207 -9.92 14.39 -8.94
N GLU A 208 -11.12 14.90 -8.66
CA GLU A 208 -11.47 16.30 -8.89
C GLU A 208 -10.57 17.25 -8.09
N GLN A 209 -10.42 17.01 -6.79
CA GLN A 209 -9.70 17.91 -5.90
C GLN A 209 -8.19 17.90 -6.18
N LEU A 210 -7.58 16.73 -6.34
CA LEU A 210 -6.13 16.63 -6.54
C LEU A 210 -5.72 17.14 -7.93
N ASN A 211 -6.50 16.84 -8.97
CA ASN A 211 -6.22 17.36 -10.32
C ASN A 211 -6.38 18.88 -10.39
N ARG A 212 -7.39 19.45 -9.72
CA ARG A 212 -7.57 20.91 -9.64
C ARG A 212 -6.33 21.63 -9.10
N PHE A 213 -5.60 20.99 -8.19
CA PHE A 213 -4.38 21.55 -7.60
C PHE A 213 -3.09 20.95 -8.16
N GLN A 214 -3.18 20.21 -9.28
CA GLN A 214 -2.05 19.60 -9.97
C GLN A 214 -1.17 18.73 -9.04
N VAL A 215 -1.78 17.99 -8.11
CA VAL A 215 -1.07 17.04 -7.25
C VAL A 215 -0.98 15.70 -8.00
N PRO A 216 0.23 15.18 -8.30
CA PRO A 216 0.38 13.83 -8.83
C PRO A 216 -0.05 12.80 -7.79
N PHE A 217 -0.90 11.85 -8.19
CA PHE A 217 -1.34 10.77 -7.32
C PHE A 217 -1.68 9.51 -8.13
N HIS A 218 -1.59 8.35 -7.49
CA HIS A 218 -2.21 7.12 -7.95
C HIS A 218 -3.21 6.65 -6.90
N LEU A 219 -4.46 6.39 -7.26
CA LEU A 219 -5.45 5.77 -6.38
C LEU A 219 -5.69 4.33 -6.85
N LYS A 220 -5.58 3.40 -5.93
CA LYS A 220 -5.70 1.96 -6.14
C LYS A 220 -6.93 1.43 -5.40
N LEU A 221 -7.77 0.69 -6.11
CA LEU A 221 -9.03 0.13 -5.59
C LEU A 221 -9.18 -1.34 -6.03
N PRO A 222 -9.72 -2.24 -5.20
CA PRO A 222 -9.98 -3.62 -5.60
C PRO A 222 -11.06 -3.73 -6.68
N ILE A 223 -10.92 -4.73 -7.56
CA ILE A 223 -11.90 -5.01 -8.63
C ILE A 223 -13.02 -5.99 -8.23
N HIS A 224 -12.91 -6.56 -7.03
CA HIS A 224 -13.88 -7.49 -6.44
C HIS A 224 -14.54 -6.83 -5.22
N LYS A 225 -15.88 -6.94 -5.09
CA LYS A 225 -16.62 -6.33 -3.97
C LYS A 225 -16.22 -6.94 -2.63
N GLU A 226 -15.90 -8.22 -2.64
CA GLU A 226 -15.52 -9.02 -1.48
C GLU A 226 -14.22 -8.50 -0.85
N ALA A 227 -13.34 -7.89 -1.64
CA ALA A 227 -12.08 -7.31 -1.16
C ALA A 227 -12.26 -6.02 -0.33
N TYR A 228 -13.45 -5.42 -0.32
CA TYR A 228 -13.76 -4.24 0.50
C TYR A 228 -14.06 -4.57 1.97
N CYS A 229 -13.97 -5.85 2.37
CA CYS A 229 -13.92 -6.24 3.79
C CYS A 229 -12.64 -5.77 4.51
N ARG A 230 -11.72 -5.14 3.78
CA ARG A 230 -10.42 -4.67 4.27
C ARG A 230 -10.49 -3.19 4.66
N VAL A 231 -9.89 -2.84 5.78
CA VAL A 231 -9.77 -1.42 6.21
C VAL A 231 -8.73 -0.62 5.41
N ASP A 232 -7.97 -1.29 4.54
CA ASP A 232 -7.06 -0.67 3.56
C ASP A 232 -7.57 -0.81 2.11
N ALA A 233 -8.89 -0.90 1.91
CA ALA A 233 -9.47 -1.10 0.58
C ALA A 233 -9.03 -0.03 -0.43
N GLY A 234 -9.18 1.26 -0.13
CA GLY A 234 -8.66 2.33 -0.97
C GLY A 234 -7.24 2.72 -0.58
N VAL A 235 -6.32 2.80 -1.56
CA VAL A 235 -4.94 3.22 -1.30
C VAL A 235 -4.52 4.32 -2.28
N MET A 236 -4.20 5.50 -1.76
CA MET A 236 -3.67 6.61 -2.55
C MET A 236 -2.16 6.77 -2.30
N TYR A 237 -1.40 6.82 -3.38
CA TYR A 237 0.05 7.04 -3.40
C TYR A 237 0.34 8.45 -3.91
N LEU A 238 1.27 9.13 -3.27
CA LEU A 238 1.78 10.44 -3.72
C LEU A 238 3.16 10.71 -3.13
N ALA A 239 3.87 11.68 -3.70
CA ALA A 239 5.16 12.12 -3.18
C ALA A 239 5.01 12.76 -1.79
N ARG A 240 5.88 12.39 -0.84
CA ARG A 240 5.86 12.87 0.56
C ARG A 240 5.75 14.39 0.70
N ARG A 241 6.33 15.15 -0.24
CA ARG A 241 6.28 16.62 -0.25
C ARG A 241 4.86 17.20 -0.29
N TYR A 242 3.88 16.46 -0.84
CA TYR A 242 2.49 16.91 -0.91
C TYR A 242 1.68 16.60 0.36
N TYR A 243 2.23 15.92 1.36
CA TYR A 243 1.48 15.49 2.54
C TYR A 243 0.72 16.63 3.21
N ASP A 244 1.40 17.73 3.59
CA ASP A 244 0.76 18.82 4.36
C ASP A 244 -0.34 19.50 3.55
N PHE A 245 -0.16 19.59 2.24
CA PHE A 245 -1.15 20.13 1.32
C PHE A 245 -2.37 19.20 1.24
N VAL A 246 -2.15 17.90 1.05
CA VAL A 246 -3.23 16.92 0.96
C VAL A 246 -4.01 16.81 2.27
N VAL A 247 -3.35 16.84 3.43
CA VAL A 247 -4.07 16.87 4.72
C VAL A 247 -4.99 18.09 4.82
N LYS A 248 -4.52 19.29 4.42
CA LYS A 248 -5.37 20.49 4.39
C LYS A 248 -6.53 20.34 3.40
N LEU A 249 -6.29 19.73 2.24
CA LEU A 249 -7.31 19.49 1.23
C LEU A 249 -8.38 18.50 1.70
N LEU A 250 -7.96 17.39 2.34
CA LEU A 250 -8.87 16.42 2.94
C LEU A 250 -9.68 17.05 4.08
N THR A 251 -9.04 17.85 4.92
CA THR A 251 -9.72 18.59 6.02
C THR A 251 -10.80 19.52 5.49
N ARG A 252 -10.53 20.27 4.41
CA ARG A 252 -11.52 21.16 3.78
C ARG A 252 -12.69 20.40 3.16
N ASN A 253 -12.48 19.17 2.73
CA ASN A 253 -13.51 18.32 2.12
C ASN A 253 -14.10 17.32 3.12
N TRP A 254 -13.80 17.45 4.42
CA TRP A 254 -14.14 16.44 5.42
C TRP A 254 -15.64 16.14 5.49
N SER A 255 -16.50 17.17 5.41
CA SER A 255 -17.97 16.98 5.43
C SER A 255 -18.48 16.08 4.31
N ASN A 256 -17.75 15.99 3.19
CA ASN A 256 -18.09 15.12 2.06
C ASN A 256 -17.39 13.75 2.15
N LEU A 257 -16.26 13.67 2.84
CA LEU A 257 -15.47 12.44 2.98
C LEU A 257 -15.94 11.58 4.17
N GLU A 258 -16.26 12.18 5.31
CA GLU A 258 -16.66 11.48 6.54
C GLU A 258 -17.80 10.46 6.31
N PRO A 259 -18.89 10.78 5.58
CA PRO A 259 -19.98 9.84 5.37
C PRO A 259 -19.59 8.63 4.49
N LEU A 260 -18.45 8.70 3.81
CA LEU A 260 -17.97 7.63 2.93
C LEU A 260 -17.11 6.61 3.69
N LEU A 261 -16.66 6.94 4.89
CA LEU A 261 -15.58 6.23 5.57
C LEU A 261 -16.08 5.46 6.79
N GLU A 262 -15.55 4.24 6.94
CA GLU A 262 -15.70 3.47 8.16
C GLU A 262 -14.52 3.73 9.11
N ALA A 263 -14.79 3.98 10.39
CA ALA A 263 -13.80 4.52 11.33
C ALA A 263 -12.45 3.77 11.48
N PRO A 264 -12.38 2.42 11.40
CA PRO A 264 -11.12 1.70 11.58
C PRO A 264 -10.04 2.02 10.53
N VAL A 265 -8.77 1.85 10.91
CA VAL A 265 -7.60 2.00 10.03
C VAL A 265 -6.62 0.83 10.25
N PRO A 266 -5.70 0.55 9.31
CA PRO A 266 -4.77 -0.57 9.45
C PRO A 266 -3.88 -0.49 10.69
N LEU A 267 -3.59 -1.64 11.31
CA LEU A 267 -2.94 -1.76 12.63
C LEU A 267 -1.69 -0.90 12.80
N PHE A 268 -0.77 -0.92 11.83
CA PHE A 268 0.50 -0.20 11.90
C PHE A 268 0.47 1.18 11.25
N SER A 269 -0.69 1.62 10.74
CA SER A 269 -0.83 2.93 10.11
C SER A 269 -1.01 4.04 11.14
N TYR A 270 -0.59 5.24 10.77
CA TYR A 270 -0.96 6.45 11.50
C TYR A 270 -2.43 6.77 11.24
N ASN A 271 -3.21 6.94 12.31
CA ASN A 271 -4.61 7.36 12.17
C ASN A 271 -4.62 8.87 12.04
N ILE A 272 -4.86 9.38 10.83
CA ILE A 272 -4.94 10.82 10.58
C ILE A 272 -6.37 11.36 10.77
N ALA A 273 -7.37 10.50 10.58
CA ALA A 273 -8.79 10.72 10.86
C ALA A 273 -9.55 9.36 10.88
N PRO A 274 -10.77 9.29 11.42
CA PRO A 274 -11.61 8.08 11.30
C PRO A 274 -11.69 7.59 9.84
N GLY A 275 -11.31 6.35 9.60
CA GLY A 275 -11.28 5.72 8.28
C GLY A 275 -10.17 6.17 7.34
N ILE A 276 -9.26 7.05 7.78
CA ILE A 276 -8.07 7.43 7.02
C ILE A 276 -6.79 7.06 7.77
N GLY A 277 -6.10 6.05 7.25
CA GLY A 277 -4.76 5.64 7.69
C GLY A 277 -3.67 6.29 6.85
N PHE A 278 -2.45 6.32 7.38
CA PHE A 278 -1.27 6.86 6.69
C PHE A 278 0.00 6.03 6.97
N ALA A 279 0.87 5.90 5.97
CA ALA A 279 2.22 5.35 6.14
C ALA A 279 3.21 5.86 5.08
N GLU A 280 4.50 5.84 5.41
CA GLU A 280 5.57 5.95 4.41
C GLU A 280 5.70 4.63 3.62
N ASP A 281 5.90 4.75 2.31
CA ASP A 281 6.15 3.59 1.45
C ASP A 281 7.54 3.01 1.78
N PRO A 282 7.67 1.71 2.10
CA PRO A 282 8.97 1.11 2.44
C PRO A 282 9.97 1.09 1.27
N GLY A 283 9.57 1.44 0.03
CA GLY A 283 10.44 1.55 -1.13
C GLY A 283 10.93 0.21 -1.70
N SER A 284 10.66 -0.90 -1.02
CA SER A 284 10.95 -2.24 -1.51
C SER A 284 9.94 -2.65 -2.57
N ALA A 285 10.40 -2.92 -3.79
CA ALA A 285 9.57 -3.29 -4.94
C ALA A 285 8.63 -4.50 -4.68
N ASN A 286 9.00 -5.38 -3.74
CA ASN A 286 8.31 -6.67 -3.52
C ASN A 286 7.41 -6.72 -2.27
N ASP A 287 7.41 -5.71 -1.40
CA ASP A 287 6.63 -5.72 -0.14
C ASP A 287 5.67 -4.53 -0.03
N SER A 288 4.39 -4.81 0.19
CA SER A 288 3.44 -3.80 0.68
C SER A 288 3.81 -3.41 2.12
N PHE A 289 3.36 -2.24 2.59
CA PHE A 289 3.69 -1.74 3.94
C PHE A 289 3.17 -2.69 5.02
N GLY A 290 1.93 -3.16 4.88
CA GLY A 290 1.36 -4.12 5.83
C GLY A 290 2.13 -5.43 5.85
N LEU A 291 2.48 -5.99 4.68
CA LEU A 291 3.31 -7.19 4.61
C LEU A 291 4.67 -6.98 5.27
N ASN A 292 5.29 -5.81 5.06
CA ASN A 292 6.57 -5.48 5.66
C ASN A 292 6.50 -5.48 7.20
N ARG A 293 5.48 -4.82 7.79
CA ARG A 293 5.33 -4.76 9.26
C ARG A 293 4.89 -6.09 9.85
N CYS A 294 4.01 -6.82 9.19
CA CYS A 294 3.61 -8.18 9.60
C CYS A 294 4.78 -9.17 9.55
N ARG A 295 5.74 -8.99 8.64
CA ARG A 295 6.97 -9.80 8.58
C ARG A 295 7.83 -9.62 9.83
N LEU A 296 8.01 -8.37 10.28
CA LEU A 296 8.76 -8.07 11.50
C LEU A 296 8.09 -8.70 12.72
N MET A 297 6.76 -8.65 12.77
CA MET A 297 5.97 -9.30 13.82
C MET A 297 6.13 -10.83 13.79
N ALA A 298 5.99 -11.47 12.62
CA ALA A 298 6.17 -12.91 12.46
C ALA A 298 7.56 -13.37 12.90
N LYS A 299 8.62 -12.68 12.46
CA LYS A 299 10.00 -12.95 12.86
C LYS A 299 10.20 -12.87 14.38
N GLY A 300 9.60 -11.89 15.03
CA GLY A 300 9.71 -11.75 16.49
C GLY A 300 9.02 -12.88 17.24
N VAL A 301 7.86 -13.33 16.76
CA VAL A 301 7.16 -14.51 17.30
C VAL A 301 8.02 -15.77 17.14
N TRP A 302 8.59 -15.97 15.95
CA TRP A 302 9.47 -17.11 15.70
C TRP A 302 10.74 -17.10 16.55
N GLN A 303 11.37 -15.92 16.71
CA GLN A 303 12.56 -15.80 17.54
C GLN A 303 12.26 -16.13 19.00
N ALA A 304 11.12 -15.69 19.53
CA ALA A 304 10.70 -16.05 20.87
C ALA A 304 10.52 -17.58 21.02
N PHE A 305 9.93 -18.25 20.02
CA PHE A 305 9.81 -19.71 20.01
C PHE A 305 11.20 -20.39 20.05
N ARG A 306 12.15 -19.96 19.22
CA ARG A 306 13.52 -20.51 19.21
C ARG A 306 14.26 -20.35 20.54
N GLU A 307 13.92 -19.31 21.29
CA GLU A 307 14.48 -19.02 22.62
C GLU A 307 13.69 -19.72 23.75
N ASN A 308 12.72 -20.57 23.42
CA ASN A 308 11.81 -21.24 24.37
C ASN A 308 10.98 -20.26 25.24
N VAL A 309 10.68 -19.08 24.69
CA VAL A 309 9.83 -18.07 25.33
C VAL A 309 8.36 -18.33 24.98
N ASN A 310 7.58 -18.76 25.97
CA ASN A 310 6.20 -19.21 25.80
C ASN A 310 5.13 -18.28 26.40
N HIS A 311 5.51 -17.13 26.95
CA HIS A 311 4.57 -16.15 27.52
C HIS A 311 4.48 -14.88 26.67
N VAL A 312 3.35 -14.18 26.71
CA VAL A 312 3.06 -13.03 25.82
C VAL A 312 4.09 -11.91 25.97
N GLN A 313 4.49 -11.54 27.20
CA GLN A 313 5.41 -10.42 27.42
C GLN A 313 6.78 -10.67 26.78
N GLY A 314 7.26 -11.91 26.81
CA GLY A 314 8.51 -12.29 26.19
C GLY A 314 8.41 -12.26 24.66
N ARG A 315 7.28 -12.74 24.10
CA ARG A 315 7.01 -12.64 22.65
C ARG A 315 6.89 -11.18 22.19
N THR A 316 6.21 -10.33 22.95
CA THR A 316 6.15 -8.88 22.72
C THR A 316 7.55 -8.28 22.66
N LYS A 317 8.41 -8.62 23.64
CA LYS A 317 9.81 -8.16 23.65
C LYS A 317 10.57 -8.60 22.40
N SER A 318 10.44 -9.85 21.96
CA SER A 318 11.09 -10.34 20.74
C SER A 318 10.58 -9.63 19.48
N VAL A 319 9.29 -9.32 19.39
CA VAL A 319 8.74 -8.47 18.30
C VAL A 319 9.36 -7.08 18.32
N LEU A 320 9.44 -6.43 19.49
CA LEU A 320 10.04 -5.09 19.60
C LEU A 320 11.51 -5.09 19.15
N ILE A 321 12.27 -6.14 19.49
CA ILE A 321 13.67 -6.32 19.06
C ILE A 321 13.76 -6.42 17.52
N GLU A 322 12.87 -7.17 16.86
CA GLU A 322 12.89 -7.27 15.40
C GLU A 322 12.53 -5.95 14.70
N PHE A 323 11.60 -5.18 15.27
CA PHE A 323 11.31 -3.82 14.80
C PHE A 323 12.55 -2.91 14.96
N GLU A 324 13.22 -2.96 16.11
CA GLU A 324 14.44 -2.18 16.38
C GLU A 324 15.59 -2.56 15.44
N LYS A 325 15.84 -3.85 15.21
CA LYS A 325 16.85 -4.34 14.25
C LYS A 325 16.59 -3.83 12.83
N ALA A 326 15.32 -3.71 12.46
CA ALA A 326 14.92 -3.14 11.17
C ALA A 326 14.97 -1.59 11.13
N GLY A 327 15.34 -0.94 12.24
CA GLY A 327 15.34 0.52 12.38
C GLY A 327 13.93 1.14 12.42
N VAL A 328 12.88 0.32 12.58
CA VAL A 328 11.49 0.77 12.67
C VAL A 328 11.12 0.93 14.13
N ARG A 329 10.67 2.12 14.51
CA ARG A 329 10.27 2.37 15.90
C ARG A 329 8.81 2.01 16.12
N MET A 330 8.53 1.24 17.17
CA MET A 330 7.17 0.79 17.47
C MET A 330 6.22 1.91 17.93
N ASP A 331 6.74 3.04 18.39
CA ASP A 331 5.91 4.21 18.71
C ASP A 331 5.40 4.93 17.45
N ARG A 332 6.02 4.68 16.29
CA ARG A 332 5.68 5.27 14.99
C ARG A 332 5.99 4.29 13.83
N PRO A 333 5.35 3.11 13.80
CA PRO A 333 5.66 2.06 12.85
C PRO A 333 5.28 2.43 11.41
N TYR A 334 4.45 3.46 11.24
CA TYR A 334 4.07 4.05 9.96
C TYR A 334 5.22 4.81 9.26
N LEU A 335 6.34 5.05 9.96
CA LEU A 335 7.52 5.69 9.39
C LEU A 335 8.55 4.67 8.92
N ASN A 336 9.34 5.08 7.92
CA ASN A 336 10.53 4.36 7.51
C ASN A 336 11.69 4.58 8.48
N PRO A 337 12.69 3.67 8.46
CA PRO A 337 13.90 3.84 9.24
C PRO A 337 14.57 5.19 9.00
N GLY A 338 14.97 5.86 10.08
CA GLY A 338 15.67 7.14 10.01
C GLY A 338 14.78 8.36 9.75
N THR A 339 13.49 8.20 9.45
CA THR A 339 12.59 9.34 9.26
C THR A 339 12.43 10.14 10.56
N ARG A 340 12.70 11.45 10.47
CA ARG A 340 12.54 12.41 11.58
C ARG A 340 11.35 13.35 11.40
N ARG A 341 10.67 13.29 10.25
CA ARG A 341 9.51 14.11 9.94
C ARG A 341 8.34 13.77 10.86
N THR A 342 7.63 14.81 11.30
CA THR A 342 6.35 14.70 11.99
C THR A 342 5.22 14.91 10.99
N TYR A 343 4.16 14.13 11.13
CA TYR A 343 2.98 14.16 10.29
C TYR A 343 1.78 14.61 11.14
N LEU A 344 1.10 15.67 10.73
CA LEU A 344 -0.05 16.22 11.46
C LEU A 344 -1.34 15.49 11.05
N PRO A 345 -2.22 15.11 12.00
CA PRO A 345 -3.54 14.58 11.68
C PRO A 345 -4.43 15.66 11.05
N LEU A 346 -5.58 15.27 10.48
CA LEU A 346 -6.50 16.21 9.82
C LEU A 346 -6.99 17.30 10.78
N PHE A 347 -7.29 16.94 12.02
CA PHE A 347 -7.84 17.85 13.04
C PHE A 347 -6.82 18.20 14.12
N ALA A 348 -5.55 18.38 13.75
CA ALA A 348 -4.58 18.90 14.69
C ALA A 348 -5.06 20.27 15.20
N GLU A 349 -5.30 20.41 16.52
CA GLU A 349 -5.54 21.71 17.11
C GLU A 349 -4.34 22.59 16.76
N ILE A 350 -4.60 23.70 16.06
CA ILE A 350 -3.63 24.78 15.98
C ILE A 350 -3.58 25.34 17.40
N SER A 351 -2.61 24.89 18.19
CA SER A 351 -2.26 25.58 19.43
C SER A 351 -1.83 26.99 19.01
N ASN A 352 -2.72 27.96 19.27
CA ASN A 352 -2.48 29.38 19.06
C ASN A 352 -1.27 29.88 19.85
#